data_AF-A0A498FCW5-F1
#
_entry.id   AF-A0A498FCW5-F1
#
_cell.length_a   1.000
_cell.length_b   1.000
_cell.length_c   1.000
_cell.angle_alpha   90.00
_cell.angle_beta   90.00
_cell.angle_gamma   90.00
#
_symmetry.space_group_name_H-M   'P 1'
#
loop_
_entity.id
_entity.type
_entity.pdbx_description
1 polymer ?
#
loop_
_entity_poly.entity_id
_entity_poly.type
_entity_poly.pdbx_seq_one_letter_code
_entity_poly.pdbx_strand_id
1 'polypeptide(L)'
;MSISEQREYTPPEKDEFYDLLSNHRRRYVIHFCKQADEPLTLSDPAEMVAAREQDKSVPELTSAERKRVYTSLQQTHLDRLASAGMIDYDGD
;
A
#
# COMPACT_ATOMS: atom_id res chain seq x y z
N MET A 1 -16.46 -23.10 10.33
CA MET A 1 -15.42 -22.33 9.62
C MET A 1 -14.62 -21.62 10.69
N SER A 2 -13.39 -22.07 10.93
CA SER A 2 -12.52 -21.46 11.95
C SER A 2 -12.21 -20.03 11.55
N ILE A 3 -12.53 -19.10 12.43
CA ILE A 3 -11.96 -17.76 12.41
C ILE A 3 -10.50 -17.98 12.84
N SER A 4 -9.64 -18.28 11.87
CA SER A 4 -8.20 -18.38 12.09
C SER A 4 -7.71 -16.99 12.52
N GLU A 5 -7.15 -16.92 13.72
CA GLU A 5 -6.35 -15.85 14.30
C GLU A 5 -6.48 -14.49 13.61
N GLN A 6 -7.47 -13.69 14.04
CA GLN A 6 -7.36 -12.25 13.88
C GLN A 6 -6.14 -11.83 14.70
N ARG A 7 -5.01 -11.61 14.02
CA ARG A 7 -3.80 -11.02 14.59
C ARG A 7 -4.25 -9.83 15.43
N GLU A 8 -3.92 -9.83 16.72
CA GLU A 8 -4.33 -8.76 17.63
C GLU A 8 -3.69 -7.45 17.14
N TYR A 9 -4.48 -6.61 16.46
CA TYR A 9 -4.00 -5.34 15.95
C TYR A 9 -3.74 -4.42 17.14
N THR A 10 -2.47 -4.16 17.39
CA THR A 10 -2.04 -3.14 18.36
C THR A 10 -1.84 -1.84 17.58
N PRO A 11 -2.69 -0.82 17.80
CA PRO A 11 -2.51 0.46 17.11
C PRO A 11 -1.15 1.06 17.47
N PRO A 12 -0.42 1.63 16.49
CA PRO A 12 0.81 2.35 16.78
C PRO A 12 0.55 3.57 17.65
N GLU A 13 1.60 4.11 18.29
CA GLU A 13 1.47 5.36 19.03
C GLU A 13 0.98 6.49 18.12
N LYS A 14 0.28 7.47 18.69
CA LYS A 14 -0.38 8.54 17.91
C LYS A 14 0.59 9.26 16.95
N ASP A 15 1.80 9.55 17.41
CA ASP A 15 2.81 10.23 16.59
C ASP A 15 3.36 9.32 15.49
N GLU A 16 3.55 8.04 15.79
CA GLU A 16 3.93 7.03 14.79
C GLU A 16 2.83 6.84 13.75
N PHE A 17 1.56 6.85 14.16
CA PHE A 17 0.42 6.78 13.25
C PHE A 17 0.39 7.99 12.30
N TYR A 18 0.62 9.20 12.80
CA TYR A 18 0.72 10.38 11.94
C TYR A 18 1.91 10.32 10.99
N ASP A 19 3.09 9.87 11.46
CA ASP A 19 4.24 9.71 10.57
C ASP A 19 3.99 8.62 9.51
N LEU A 20 3.34 7.53 9.88
CA LEU A 20 2.92 6.50 8.95
C LEU A 20 1.94 7.06 7.92
N LEU A 21 0.93 7.83 8.33
CA LEU A 21 -0.03 8.39 7.39
C LEU A 21 0.44 9.66 6.68
N SER A 22 1.62 10.21 7.00
CA SER A 22 2.12 11.45 6.39
C SER A 22 2.35 11.33 4.87
N ASN A 23 2.75 10.14 4.40
CA ASN A 23 3.03 9.88 2.99
C ASN A 23 1.77 9.45 2.25
N HIS A 24 1.46 10.14 1.15
CA HIS A 24 0.26 9.89 0.36
C HIS A 24 0.22 8.51 -0.29
N ARG A 25 1.37 7.93 -0.67
CA ARG A 25 1.43 6.57 -1.23
C ARG A 25 0.94 5.53 -0.22
N ARG A 26 1.33 5.66 1.06
CA ARG A 26 0.86 4.76 2.13
C ARG A 26 -0.65 4.88 2.34
N ARG A 27 -1.19 6.10 2.31
CA ARG A 27 -2.64 6.32 2.39
C ARG A 27 -3.39 5.68 1.22
N TYR A 28 -2.84 5.77 0.00
CA TYR A 28 -3.44 5.14 -1.17
C TYR A 28 -3.40 3.62 -1.11
N VAL A 29 -2.28 3.01 -0.71
CA VAL A 29 -2.21 1.56 -0.53
C VAL A 29 -3.30 1.09 0.44
N ILE A 30 -3.41 1.71 1.62
CA ILE A 30 -4.45 1.37 2.61
C ILE A 30 -5.85 1.52 1.98
N HIS A 31 -6.09 2.60 1.24
CA HIS A 31 -7.37 2.86 0.60
C HIS A 31 -7.73 1.80 -0.46
N PHE A 32 -6.76 1.32 -1.24
CA PHE A 32 -6.97 0.29 -2.25
C PHE A 32 -7.16 -1.09 -1.62
N CYS A 33 -6.34 -1.47 -0.64
CA CYS A 33 -6.52 -2.72 0.11
C CYS A 33 -7.91 -2.79 0.78
N LYS A 34 -8.44 -1.67 1.28
CA LYS A 34 -9.78 -1.60 1.87
C LYS A 34 -10.93 -1.76 0.89
N GLN A 35 -10.71 -1.52 -0.40
CA GLN A 35 -11.74 -1.61 -1.45
C GLN A 35 -11.64 -2.88 -2.27
N ALA A 36 -10.54 -3.62 -2.16
CA ALA A 36 -10.35 -4.85 -2.89
C ALA A 36 -11.08 -5.99 -2.18
N ASP A 37 -11.89 -6.73 -2.93
CA ASP A 37 -12.53 -7.96 -2.45
C ASP A 37 -11.54 -9.15 -2.43
N GLU A 38 -10.42 -9.02 -3.16
CA GLU A 38 -9.35 -10.02 -3.30
C GLU A 38 -7.97 -9.41 -3.02
N PRO A 39 -6.95 -10.24 -2.69
CA PRO A 39 -5.57 -9.75 -2.54
C PRO A 39 -5.07 -9.03 -3.79
N LEU A 40 -4.43 -7.88 -3.58
CA LEU A 40 -3.81 -7.10 -4.65
C LEU A 40 -2.38 -7.58 -4.91
N THR A 41 -1.98 -7.61 -6.17
CA THR A 41 -0.56 -7.71 -6.51
C THR A 41 0.10 -6.35 -6.32
N LEU A 42 1.41 -6.29 -6.02
CA LEU A 42 2.11 -5.00 -5.86
C LEU A 42 2.02 -4.08 -7.10
N SER A 43 1.85 -4.65 -8.30
CA SER A 43 1.63 -3.89 -9.52
C SER A 43 0.34 -3.07 -9.49
N ASP A 44 -0.73 -3.59 -8.89
CA ASP A 44 -2.03 -2.93 -8.84
C ASP A 44 -1.98 -1.57 -8.11
N PRO A 45 -1.57 -1.47 -6.83
CA PRO A 45 -1.43 -0.18 -6.17
C PRO A 45 -0.33 0.66 -6.79
N ALA A 46 0.72 0.08 -7.39
CA ALA A 46 1.76 0.86 -8.07
C ALA A 46 1.19 1.64 -9.27
N GLU A 47 0.38 0.98 -10.10
CA GLU A 47 -0.28 1.62 -11.25
C GLU A 47 -1.32 2.63 -10.80
N MET A 48 -2.18 2.29 -9.83
CA MET A 48 -3.21 3.21 -9.34
C MET A 48 -2.63 4.45 -8.64
N VAL A 49 -1.55 4.29 -7.88
CA VAL A 49 -0.84 5.42 -7.26
C VAL A 49 -0.16 6.27 -8.34
N ALA A 50 0.53 5.66 -9.30
CA ALA A 50 1.18 6.39 -10.38
C ALA A 50 0.17 7.19 -11.22
N ALA A 51 -0.98 6.60 -11.54
CA ALA A 51 -2.07 7.25 -12.25
C ALA A 51 -2.54 8.51 -11.50
N ARG A 52 -2.77 8.40 -10.19
CA ARG A 52 -3.18 9.54 -9.35
C ARG A 52 -2.11 10.62 -9.20
N GLU A 53 -0.83 10.24 -9.09
CA GLU A 53 0.27 11.21 -8.94
C GLU A 53 0.54 11.99 -10.22
N GLN A 54 0.39 11.33 -11.37
CA GLN A 54 0.69 11.91 -12.68
C GLN A 54 -0.54 12.53 -13.33
N ASP A 55 -1.72 12.45 -12.70
CA ASP A 55 -3.01 12.86 -13.25
C ASP A 55 -3.28 12.24 -14.63
N LYS A 56 -3.14 10.92 -14.70
CA LYS A 56 -3.26 10.12 -15.92
C LYS A 56 -4.15 8.91 -15.69
N SER A 57 -4.73 8.36 -16.75
CA SER A 57 -5.29 7.01 -16.70
C SER A 57 -4.15 5.96 -16.70
N VAL A 58 -4.43 4.76 -16.18
CA VAL A 58 -3.45 3.65 -16.16
C VAL A 58 -2.89 3.32 -17.56
N PRO A 59 -3.69 3.29 -18.64
CA PRO A 59 -3.16 3.06 -20.00
C PRO A 59 -2.16 4.13 -20.49
N GLU A 60 -2.23 5.36 -19.98
CA GLU A 60 -1.36 6.47 -20.37
C GLU A 60 -0.04 6.50 -19.59
N LEU A 61 0.10 5.66 -18.56
CA LEU A 61 1.32 5.58 -17.78
C LEU A 61 2.46 4.94 -18.56
N THR A 62 3.59 5.63 -18.58
CA THR A 62 4.85 5.07 -19.08
C THR A 62 5.39 4.00 -18.12
N SER A 63 6.18 3.07 -18.63
CA SER A 63 6.84 2.04 -17.82
C SER A 63 7.75 2.64 -16.74
N ALA A 64 8.36 3.79 -17.01
CA ALA A 64 9.21 4.48 -16.05
C ALA A 64 8.42 5.06 -14.86
N GLU A 65 7.23 5.62 -15.12
CA GLU A 65 6.33 6.13 -14.07
C GLU A 65 5.84 5.00 -13.17
N ARG A 66 5.38 3.89 -13.76
CA ARG A 66 4.96 2.69 -13.01
C ARG A 66 6.10 2.13 -12.16
N LYS A 67 7.28 1.95 -12.78
CA LYS A 67 8.45 1.37 -12.10
C LYS A 67 8.91 2.23 -10.91
N ARG A 68 8.88 3.56 -11.04
CA ARG A 68 9.25 4.46 -9.93
C ARG A 68 8.36 4.24 -8.71
N VAL A 69 7.05 4.14 -8.91
CA VAL A 69 6.11 3.92 -7.81
C VAL A 69 6.24 2.50 -7.27
N TYR A 70 6.30 1.50 -8.13
CA TYR A 70 6.52 0.10 -7.76
C TYR A 70 7.72 -0.06 -6.82
N THR A 71 8.89 0.42 -7.24
CA THR A 71 10.12 0.30 -6.45
C THR A 71 10.00 1.04 -5.11
N SER A 72 9.39 2.23 -5.10
CA SER A 72 9.16 2.97 -3.87
C SER A 72 8.18 2.29 -2.91
N LEU A 73 7.12 1.66 -3.44
CA LEU A 73 6.18 0.89 -2.63
C LEU A 73 6.91 -0.29 -1.98
N GLN A 74 7.60 -1.08 -2.80
CA GLN A 74 8.34 -2.26 -2.35
C GLN A 74 9.39 -1.94 -1.29
N GLN A 75 10.25 -0.95 -1.53
CA GLN A 75 11.44 -0.71 -0.69
C GLN A 75 11.17 0.11 0.57
N THR A 76 10.01 0.73 0.72
CA THR A 76 9.82 1.75 1.78
C THR A 76 8.43 1.76 2.36
N HIS A 77 7.40 1.58 1.55
CA HIS A 77 6.03 1.82 2.01
C HIS A 77 5.37 0.54 2.52
N LEU A 78 5.52 -0.58 1.82
CA LEU A 78 4.83 -1.83 2.17
C LEU A 78 5.37 -2.43 3.47
N ASP A 79 6.69 -2.58 3.60
CA ASP A 79 7.30 -3.10 4.84
C ASP A 79 6.91 -2.29 6.07
N ARG A 80 6.85 -0.97 5.91
CA ARG A 80 6.49 -0.06 7.00
C ARG A 80 5.01 -0.17 7.36
N LEU A 81 4.12 -0.33 6.39
CA LEU A 81 2.70 -0.57 6.63
C LEU A 81 2.45 -1.94 7.28
N ALA A 82 3.16 -2.97 6.81
CA ALA A 82 3.06 -4.33 7.33
C ALA A 82 3.60 -4.43 8.75
N SER A 83 4.74 -3.80 9.04
CA SER A 83 5.32 -3.74 10.39
C SER A 83 4.39 -3.05 11.39
N ALA A 84 3.61 -2.07 10.93
CA ALA A 84 2.58 -1.38 11.72
C ALA A 84 1.22 -2.11 11.75
N GLY A 85 1.11 -3.31 11.16
CA GLY A 85 -0.11 -4.10 11.11
C GLY A 85 -1.24 -3.50 10.29
N MET A 86 -0.95 -2.58 9.35
CA MET A 86 -1.97 -1.91 8.54
C MET A 86 -2.38 -2.70 7.29
N ILE A 87 -1.48 -3.56 6.81
CA ILE A 87 -1.70 -4.47 5.69
C ILE A 87 -0.98 -5.79 5.99
N ASP A 88 -1.44 -6.87 5.37
CA ASP A 88 -0.62 -8.06 5.20
C ASP A 88 0.13 -7.95 3.87
N TYR A 89 1.44 -8.20 3.91
CA TYR A 89 2.32 -8.12 2.76
C TYR A 89 3.30 -9.28 2.79
N ASP A 90 3.13 -10.21 1.85
CA ASP A 90 4.07 -11.29 1.60
C ASP A 90 5.09 -10.81 0.57
N GLY A 91 6.13 -10.15 1.06
CA GLY A 91 7.31 -9.81 0.28
C GLY A 91 8.33 -10.94 0.36
N ASP A 92 8.45 -11.73 -0.70
CA ASP A 92 9.63 -12.58 -0.92
C ASP A 92 10.85 -11.75 -1.33
#